data_AF-A0A5P2QRA0-F1
#
_entry.id   AF-A0A5P2QRA0-F1
#
_cell.length_a   1.000
_cell.length_b   1.000
_cell.length_c   1.000
_cell.angle_alpha   90.00
_cell.angle_beta   90.00
_cell.angle_gamma   90.00
#
_symmetry.space_group_name_H-M   'P 1'
#
loop_
_entity.id
_entity.type
_entity.pdbx_description
1 polymer ?
#
loop_
_entity_poly.entity_id
_entity_poly.type
_entity_poly.pdbx_seq_one_letter_code
_entity_poly.pdbx_strand_id
1 'polypeptide(L)' 'MGLQTHVFRRGATYVWRRRLPVSLGGALMQVSLRTRDPLIARRLALILGAEGCRVIDQMTQGKLTRDEARSLLQGKHPT' A
#
# COMPACT_ATOMS: atom_id res chain seq x y z
N MET A 1 0.50 -9.92 19.98
CA MET A 1 0.30 -10.12 18.52
C MET A 1 0.86 -8.90 17.80
N GLY A 2 2.00 -9.03 17.11
CA GLY A 2 2.60 -7.90 16.40
C GLY A 2 1.85 -7.57 15.13
N LEU A 3 1.72 -6.28 14.80
CA LEU A 3 1.17 -5.83 13.53
C LEU A 3 1.98 -6.45 12.38
N GLN A 4 1.30 -7.14 11.47
CA GLN A 4 1.95 -7.73 10.30
C GLN A 4 2.37 -6.59 9.37
N THR A 5 3.68 -6.34 9.27
CA THR A 5 4.19 -5.20 8.49
C THR A 5 4.20 -5.46 6.98
N HIS A 6 3.81 -6.65 6.53
CA HIS A 6 3.80 -7.03 5.11
C HIS A 6 5.15 -6.82 4.38
N VAL A 7 6.26 -6.80 5.12
CA VAL A 7 7.62 -6.57 4.61
C VAL A 7 8.29 -7.89 4.26
N PHE A 8 8.83 -7.97 3.05
CA PHE A 8 9.60 -9.11 2.55
C PHE A 8 10.92 -8.65 1.96
N ARG A 9 11.99 -9.42 2.14
CA ARG A 9 13.27 -9.15 1.47
C ARG A 9 13.23 -9.69 0.04
N ARG A 10 13.68 -8.90 -0.93
CA ARG A 10 13.80 -9.27 -2.35
C ARG A 10 15.18 -8.84 -2.86
N GLY A 11 16.12 -9.78 -2.86
CA GLY A 11 17.52 -9.51 -3.16
C GLY A 11 18.12 -8.51 -2.16
N ALA A 12 18.64 -7.40 -2.67
CA ALA A 12 19.27 -6.37 -1.85
C ALA A 12 18.28 -5.41 -1.17
N THR A 13 17.00 -5.39 -1.57
CA THR A 13 16.01 -4.42 -1.06
C THR A 13 14.82 -5.11 -0.40
N TYR A 14 13.97 -4.32 0.26
CA TYR A 14 12.69 -4.78 0.80
C TYR A 14 11.51 -4.40 -0.10
N VAL A 15 10.47 -5.22 -0.06
CA VAL A 15 9.18 -4.99 -0.72
C VAL A 15 8.05 -5.10 0.29
N TRP A 16 7.00 -4.30 0.10
CA TRP A 16 5.72 -4.45 0.78
C TRP A 16 4.76 -5.22 -0.11
N ARG A 17 4.13 -6.28 0.42
CA ARG A 17 3.23 -7.15 -0.34
C ARG A 17 1.90 -7.35 0.39
N ARG A 18 0.80 -6.98 -0.26
CA ARG A 18 -0.56 -7.17 0.26
C ARG A 18 -1.45 -7.74 -0.83
N ARG A 19 -2.32 -8.70 -0.47
CA ARG A 19 -3.36 -9.20 -1.37
C ARG A 19 -4.55 -8.25 -1.32
N LEU A 20 -5.03 -7.84 -2.49
CA LEU A 20 -6.24 -7.02 -2.61
C LEU A 20 -7.48 -7.87 -2.36
N PRO A 21 -8.59 -7.28 -1.87
CA PRO A 21 -9.88 -7.94 -1.82
C PRO A 21 -10.31 -8.52 -3.17
N VAL A 22 -11.09 -9.61 -3.15
CA VAL A 22 -11.60 -10.25 -4.38
C VAL A 22 -12.45 -9.29 -5.22
N SER A 23 -13.19 -8.39 -4.56
CA SER A 23 -13.96 -7.33 -5.21
C SER A 23 -13.10 -6.35 -6.03
N LEU A 24 -11.80 -6.27 -5.74
CA LEU A 24 -10.82 -5.50 -6.50
C LEU A 24 -9.96 -6.39 -7.42
N GLY A 25 -10.43 -7.60 -7.73
CA GLY A 25 -9.75 -8.57 -8.60
C GLY A 25 -8.79 -9.52 -7.88
N GLY A 26 -8.63 -9.43 -6.56
CA GLY A 26 -7.85 -10.40 -5.76
C GLY A 26 -6.34 -10.43 -6.06
N ALA A 27 -5.83 -9.45 -6.79
CA ALA A 27 -4.43 -9.41 -7.21
C ALA A 27 -3.47 -9.21 -6.03
N LEU A 28 -2.21 -9.64 -6.21
CA LEU A 28 -1.14 -9.37 -5.27
C LEU A 28 -0.51 -8.01 -5.60
N MET A 29 -0.73 -7.02 -4.73
CA MET A 29 -0.05 -5.72 -4.83
C MET A 29 1.35 -5.84 -4.24
N GLN A 30 2.36 -5.38 -4.99
CA GLN A 30 3.74 -5.36 -4.56
C GLN A 30 4.35 -3.99 -4.80
N VAL A 31 4.88 -3.38 -3.73
CA VAL A 31 5.53 -2.06 -3.76
C VAL A 31 6.97 -2.20 -3.30
N SER A 32 7.92 -1.71 -4.09
CA SER A 32 9.33 -1.67 -3.69
C SER A 32 9.53 -0.60 -2.61
N LEU A 33 10.15 -0.95 -1.49
CA LEU A 33 10.50 -0.01 -0.42
C LEU A 33 11.82 0.73 -0.70
N ARG A 34 12.52 0.34 -1.77
CA ARG A 34 13.76 0.98 -2.26
C ARG A 34 14.86 1.19 -1.21
N THR A 35 14.84 0.39 -0.15
CA THR A 35 15.84 0.43 0.93
C THR A 35 16.40 -0.95 1.22
N ARG A 36 17.65 -0.99 1.69
CA ARG A 36 18.32 -2.20 2.20
C ARG A 36 18.32 -2.25 3.74
N ASP A 37 17.88 -1.18 4.38
CA ASP A 37 17.81 -1.06 5.84
C ASP A 37 16.47 -1.62 6.35
N PRO A 38 16.48 -2.64 7.23
CA PRO A 38 15.26 -3.23 7.76
C PRO A 38 14.42 -2.28 8.63
N LEU A 39 15.02 -1.32 9.33
CA LEU A 39 14.30 -0.33 10.14
C LEU A 39 13.57 0.67 9.26
N ILE A 40 14.25 1.19 8.23
CA ILE A 40 13.62 2.07 7.23
C ILE A 40 12.50 1.30 6.50
N ALA A 41 12.73 0.04 6.14
CA ALA A 41 11.72 -0.80 5.49
C ALA A 41 10.46 -0.95 6.37
N ARG A 42 10.63 -1.27 7.66
CA ARG A 42 9.50 -1.36 8.60
C ARG A 42 8.74 -0.06 8.72
N ARG A 43 9.44 1.08 8.83
CA ARG A 43 8.81 2.41 8.90
C ARG A 43 7.98 2.70 7.64
N LEU A 44 8.55 2.52 6.46
CA LEU A 44 7.85 2.74 5.18
C LEU A 44 6.63 1.83 5.03
N ALA A 45 6.75 0.58 5.47
CA ALA A 45 5.67 -0.39 5.40
C ALA A 45 4.50 -0.08 6.34
N LEU A 46 4.77 0.49 7.51
CA LEU A 46 3.72 0.98 8.41
C LEU A 46 2.94 2.14 7.78
N ILE A 47 3.65 3.09 7.16
CA ILE A 47 3.04 4.22 6.44
C ILE A 47 2.18 3.69 5.28
N LEU A 48 2.72 2.80 4.45
CA LEU A 48 1.98 2.17 3.35
C LEU A 48 0.78 1.36 3.83
N GLY A 49 0.90 0.69 4.98
CA GLY A 49 -0.21 -0.03 5.58
C GLY A 49 -1.35 0.91 5.96
N ALA A 50 -1.06 2.00 6.67
CA ALA A 50 -2.07 2.96 7.10
C ALA A 50 -2.75 3.66 5.92
N GLU A 51 -1.97 4.25 5.00
CA GLU A 51 -2.50 4.96 3.83
C GLU A 51 -3.20 4.00 2.85
N GLY A 52 -2.60 2.84 2.62
CA GLY A 52 -3.12 1.82 1.71
C GLY A 52 -4.44 1.21 2.19
N CYS A 53 -4.62 0.96 3.49
CA CYS A 53 -5.91 0.51 4.03
C CYS A 53 -7.01 1.50 3.69
N ARG A 54 -6.80 2.79 3.96
CA ARG A 54 -7.82 3.83 3.69
C ARG A 54 -8.24 3.85 2.23
N VAL A 55 -7.29 3.85 1.29
CA VAL A 55 -7.58 3.90 -0.14
C VAL A 55 -8.24 2.61 -0.63
N ILE A 56 -7.74 1.44 -0.21
CA ILE A 56 -8.30 0.13 -0.59
C ILE A 56 -9.73 -0.02 -0.06
N ASP A 57 -10.01 0.45 1.17
CA ASP A 57 -11.35 0.41 1.75
C ASP A 57 -12.31 1.34 0.98
N GLN A 58 -11.87 2.54 0.59
CA GLN A 58 -12.64 3.44 -0.26
C GLN A 58 -12.93 2.83 -1.63
N MET A 59 -11.94 2.22 -2.27
CA MET A 59 -12.12 1.48 -3.53
C MET A 59 -13.14 0.34 -3.38
N THR A 60 -13.03 -0.44 -2.30
CA THR A 60 -13.90 -1.60 -2.05
C THR A 60 -15.35 -1.18 -1.80
N GLN A 61 -15.58 -0.03 -1.18
CA GLN A 61 -16.92 0.50 -0.90
C GLN A 61 -17.52 1.28 -2.09
N GLY A 62 -16.84 1.34 -3.24
CA GLY A 62 -17.27 2.16 -4.38
C GLY A 62 -17.23 3.67 -4.11
N LYS A 63 -16.52 4.09 -3.05
CA LYS A 63 -16.41 5.48 -2.58
C LYS A 63 -15.18 6.19 -3.14
N LEU A 64 -14.56 5.64 -4.18
CA LEU A 64 -13.45 6.27 -4.88
C LEU A 64 -13.85 6.47 -6.34
N THR A 65 -14.20 7.70 -6.67
CA THR A 65 -14.47 8.08 -8.06
C THR A 65 -13.18 8.03 -8.88
N ARG A 66 -13.32 7.98 -10.21
CA ARG A 66 -12.18 7.98 -11.13
C ARG A 66 -11.28 9.21 -10.96
N ASP A 67 -11.88 10.37 -10.67
CA ASP A 67 -11.17 11.64 -10.51
C ASP A 67 -10.45 11.75 -9.16
N GLU A 68 -11.04 11.21 -8.08
CA GLU A 68 -10.36 11.07 -6.78
C GLU A 68 -9.19 10.09 -6.88
N ALA A 69 -9.37 8.95 -7.54
CA ALA A 69 -8.28 8.00 -7.80
C ALA A 69 -7.15 8.66 -8.61
N ARG A 70 -7.49 9.45 -9.64
CA ARG A 70 -6.51 10.21 -10.43
C ARG A 70 -5.77 11.24 -9.58
N SER A 71 -6.47 11.97 -8.72
CA SER A 71 -5.87 12.98 -7.84
C SER A 71 -4.87 12.35 -6.86
N LEU A 72 -5.23 11.21 -6.26
CA LEU A 72 -4.34 10.43 -5.40
C LEU A 72 -3.06 9.99 -6.13
N LEU A 73 -3.18 9.50 -7.37
CA LEU A 73 -2.03 9.09 -8.19
C LEU A 73 -1.12 10.25 -8.58
N GLN A 74 -1.65 11.47 -8.64
CA GLN A 74 -0.91 12.69 -8.95
C GLN A 74 -0.32 13.38 -7.70
N GLY A 75 -0.51 12.80 -6.51
CA GLY A 75 -0.07 13.39 -5.25
C GLY A 75 -0.84 14.65 -4.86
N LYS A 76 -2.01 14.88 -5.47
CA LYS A 76 -2.90 15.99 -5.13
C LYS A 76 -3.91 15.49 -4.12
N HIS A 77 -3.74 15.86 -2.85
CA HIS A 77 -4.77 15.65 -1.84
C HIS A 77 -5.98 16.53 -2.18
N PRO A 78 -7.20 15.98 -2.30
CA PRO A 78 -8.39 16.83 -2.29
C PRO A 78 -8.49 17.51 -0.92
N THR A 79 -8.54 18.83 -0.93
CA THR A 79 -8.80 19.71 0.23
C THR A 79 -10.23 19.59 0.71
#